data_AF-A0A1S3AAH6-F1
#
_entry.id   AF-A0A1S3AAH6-F1
#
_cell.length_a   1.000
_cell.length_b   1.000
_cell.length_c   1.000
_cell.angle_alpha   90.00
_cell.angle_beta   90.00
_cell.angle_gamma   90.00
#
_symmetry.space_group_name_H-M   'P 1'
#
loop_
_entity.id
_entity.type
_entity.pdbx_description
1 polymer ?
#
loop_
_entity_poly.entity_id
_entity_poly.type
_entity_poly.pdbx_seq_one_letter_code
_entity_poly.pdbx_strand_id
1 'polypeptide(L)'
;MNNSLDYLAYPVIVSNHRQSTNFRKKLDFGHYIFHKNRIQIVKPTVDTKPPAAHTHHILKLSKLQGEQKRIDKIEYENKQLCQKIANAHRGPAKVDCWNEYFSKRWKGPQGSVENSRRYIRNTTRYRLSRDE
;
A
#
# COMPACT_ATOMS: atom_id res chain seq x y z
N MET A 1 -12.82 -89.91 -46.63
CA MET A 1 -12.28 -88.54 -46.55
C MET A 1 -12.34 -88.14 -45.09
N ASN A 2 -11.26 -88.37 -44.33
CA ASN A 2 -11.25 -88.16 -42.89
C ASN A 2 -10.28 -87.01 -42.61
N ASN A 3 -10.84 -85.80 -42.45
CA ASN A 3 -10.08 -84.60 -42.11
C ASN A 3 -9.63 -84.70 -40.64
N SER A 4 -8.38 -85.13 -40.40
CA SER A 4 -7.71 -84.96 -39.11
C SER A 4 -7.32 -83.49 -38.98
N LEU A 5 -8.21 -82.67 -38.43
CA LEU A 5 -7.86 -81.31 -38.02
C LEU A 5 -7.00 -81.43 -36.75
N ASP A 6 -5.68 -81.48 -36.94
CA ASP A 6 -4.70 -81.29 -35.88
C ASP A 6 -4.83 -79.84 -35.39
N TYR A 7 -5.59 -79.65 -34.31
CA TYR A 7 -5.65 -78.39 -33.60
C TYR A 7 -4.28 -78.15 -32.95
N LEU A 8 -3.47 -77.25 -33.53
CA LEU A 8 -2.32 -76.67 -32.83
C LEU A 8 -2.84 -75.86 -31.64
N ALA A 9 -2.93 -76.51 -30.49
CA ALA A 9 -3.22 -75.87 -29.22
C ALA A 9 -1.96 -75.10 -28.77
N TYR A 10 -1.90 -73.81 -29.11
CA TYR A 10 -0.91 -72.92 -28.52
C TYR A 10 -1.28 -72.69 -27.05
N PRO A 11 -0.35 -72.86 -26.10
CA PRO A 11 -0.64 -72.60 -24.70
C PRO A 11 -1.02 -71.14 -24.52
N VAL A 12 -2.18 -70.88 -23.90
CA VAL A 12 -2.60 -69.53 -23.54
C VAL A 12 -1.68 -69.05 -22.41
N ILE A 13 -0.72 -68.20 -22.74
CA ILE A 13 0.11 -67.51 -21.73
C ILE A 13 -0.75 -66.39 -21.13
N VAL A 14 -1.62 -66.76 -20.18
CA VAL A 14 -2.30 -65.76 -19.33
C VAL A 14 -1.29 -65.26 -18.32
N SER A 15 -1.10 -63.94 -18.29
CA SER A 15 -0.31 -63.27 -17.25
C SER A 15 -1.00 -63.45 -15.90
N ASN A 16 -0.67 -64.52 -15.19
CA ASN A 16 -1.18 -64.73 -13.83
C ASN A 16 -0.61 -63.61 -12.94
N HIS A 17 -1.47 -62.69 -12.48
CA HIS A 17 -1.13 -61.64 -11.52
C HIS A 17 -0.37 -62.18 -10.28
N ARG A 18 -0.59 -63.45 -9.93
CA ARG A 18 0.06 -64.15 -8.81
C ARG A 18 1.38 -64.84 -9.14
N GLN A 19 1.74 -64.98 -10.41
CA GLN A 19 2.99 -65.61 -10.83
C GLN A 19 3.99 -64.54 -11.23
N SER A 20 4.64 -63.93 -10.22
CA SER A 20 5.82 -63.10 -10.46
C SER A 20 6.93 -63.99 -11.02
N THR A 21 7.28 -63.77 -12.29
CA THR A 21 8.34 -64.52 -12.96
C THR A 21 9.66 -64.33 -12.23
N ASN A 22 10.53 -65.33 -12.26
CA ASN A 22 11.88 -65.23 -11.66
C ASN A 22 12.66 -64.01 -12.20
N PHE A 23 12.38 -63.62 -13.44
CA PHE A 23 12.90 -62.40 -14.05
C PHE A 23 12.44 -61.12 -13.35
N ARG A 24 11.14 -61.00 -13.05
CA ARG A 24 10.59 -59.84 -12.31
C ARG A 24 11.23 -59.74 -10.92
N LYS A 25 11.36 -60.86 -10.21
CA LYS A 25 12.03 -60.91 -8.89
C LYS A 25 13.48 -60.41 -8.94
N LYS A 26 14.23 -60.76 -9.99
CA LYS A 26 15.62 -60.28 -10.19
C LYS A 26 15.67 -58.77 -10.48
N LEU A 27 14.73 -58.26 -11.27
CA LEU A 27 14.62 -56.81 -11.53
C LEU A 27 14.25 -56.03 -10.25
N ASP A 28 13.29 -56.54 -9.48
CA ASP A 28 12.87 -55.92 -8.22
C ASP A 28 14.02 -55.91 -7.20
N PHE A 29 14.80 -57.00 -7.14
CA PHE A 29 15.99 -57.08 -6.30
C PHE A 29 17.07 -56.08 -6.72
N GLY A 30 17.31 -55.90 -8.02
CA GLY A 30 18.24 -54.89 -8.53
C GLY A 30 17.83 -53.47 -8.13
N HIS A 31 16.53 -53.13 -8.26
CA HIS A 31 16.00 -51.85 -7.81
C HIS A 31 16.14 -51.65 -6.29
N TYR A 32 15.87 -52.70 -5.51
CA TYR A 32 16.02 -52.67 -4.06
C TYR A 32 17.47 -52.39 -3.64
N ILE A 33 18.44 -53.10 -4.21
CA ILE A 33 19.86 -52.91 -3.90
C ILE A 33 20.34 -51.52 -4.32
N PHE A 34 19.95 -51.06 -5.50
CA PHE A 34 20.27 -49.71 -5.97
C PHE A 34 19.71 -48.64 -5.03
N HIS A 35 18.44 -48.76 -4.63
CA HIS A 35 17.81 -47.83 -3.71
C HIS A 35 18.49 -47.83 -2.33
N LYS A 36 18.80 -49.02 -1.79
CA LYS A 36 19.51 -49.17 -0.53
C LYS A 36 20.89 -48.51 -0.57
N ASN A 37 21.64 -48.72 -1.65
CA ASN A 37 22.95 -48.07 -1.85
C ASN A 37 22.80 -46.54 -1.93
N ARG A 38 21.78 -46.04 -2.62
CA ARG A 38 21.52 -44.59 -2.67
C ARG A 38 21.22 -44.01 -1.28
N ILE A 39 20.39 -44.67 -0.49
CA ILE A 39 20.10 -44.22 0.89
C ILE A 39 21.38 -44.20 1.73
N GLN A 40 22.26 -45.18 1.59
CA GLN A 40 23.52 -45.26 2.34
C GLN A 40 24.56 -44.21 1.90
N ILE A 41 24.58 -43.86 0.61
CA ILE A 41 25.55 -42.90 0.04
C ILE A 41 25.08 -41.45 0.24
N VAL A 42 23.78 -41.21 0.22
CA VAL A 42 23.22 -39.86 0.39
C VAL A 42 23.56 -39.35 1.79
N LYS A 43 24.34 -38.27 1.84
CA LYS A 43 24.58 -37.52 3.07
C LYS A 43 23.27 -36.82 3.46
N PRO A 44 22.83 -36.87 4.73
CA PRO A 44 21.71 -36.07 5.20
C PRO A 44 22.14 -34.60 5.15
N THR A 45 21.82 -33.92 4.05
CA THR A 45 22.06 -32.49 3.88
C THR A 45 20.75 -31.76 4.15
N VAL A 46 20.72 -31.00 5.24
CA VAL A 46 19.66 -30.01 5.47
C VAL A 46 19.99 -28.81 4.60
N ASP A 47 19.04 -28.36 3.76
CA ASP A 47 19.20 -27.10 3.04
C ASP A 47 19.17 -25.96 4.06
N THR A 48 20.33 -25.38 4.35
CA THR A 48 20.48 -24.22 5.25
C THR A 48 20.54 -22.91 4.47
N LYS A 49 20.22 -22.91 3.18
CA LYS A 49 20.25 -21.68 2.39
C LYS A 49 19.14 -20.75 2.88
N PRO A 50 19.45 -19.45 3.06
CA PRO A 50 18.41 -18.48 3.34
C PRO A 50 17.43 -18.44 2.16
N PRO A 51 16.12 -18.29 2.43
CA PRO A 51 15.16 -18.10 1.36
C PRO A 51 15.50 -16.85 0.56
N ALA A 52 15.19 -16.88 -0.74
CA ALA A 52 15.49 -15.77 -1.64
C ALA A 52 14.83 -14.48 -1.13
N ALA A 53 15.65 -13.47 -0.83
CA ALA A 53 15.16 -12.18 -0.40
C ALA A 53 14.58 -11.42 -1.59
N HIS A 54 13.26 -11.24 -1.61
CA HIS A 54 12.60 -10.43 -2.62
C HIS A 54 12.51 -8.97 -2.19
N THR A 55 13.08 -8.07 -2.99
CA THR A 55 13.15 -6.63 -2.70
C THR A 55 11.79 -6.01 -2.41
N HIS A 56 10.72 -6.42 -3.10
CA HIS A 56 9.37 -5.88 -2.92
C HIS A 56 8.71 -6.26 -1.59
N HIS A 57 9.19 -7.30 -0.91
CA HIS A 57 8.77 -7.62 0.47
C HIS A 57 9.43 -6.69 1.50
N ILE A 58 10.66 -6.27 1.22
CA ILE A 58 11.49 -5.45 2.11
C ILE A 58 11.18 -3.95 1.90
N LEU A 59 11.05 -3.53 0.64
CA LEU A 59 10.90 -2.14 0.26
C LEU A 59 9.52 -1.89 -0.37
N LYS A 60 8.69 -1.11 0.34
CA LYS A 60 7.39 -0.65 -0.16
C LYS A 60 7.53 0.74 -0.80
N LEU A 61 7.91 0.78 -2.07
CA LEU A 61 8.18 2.01 -2.82
C LEU A 61 7.02 3.03 -2.78
N SER A 62 5.77 2.58 -2.87
CA SER A 62 4.60 3.48 -2.82
C SER A 62 4.47 4.22 -1.48
N LYS A 63 4.89 3.59 -0.37
CA LYS A 63 4.90 4.25 0.94
C LYS A 63 5.98 5.33 0.99
N LEU A 64 7.19 5.00 0.56
CA LEU A 64 8.31 5.94 0.50
C LEU A 64 7.98 7.16 -0.38
N GLN A 65 7.37 6.92 -1.54
CA GLN A 65 6.94 8.00 -2.42
C GLN A 65 5.85 8.88 -1.79
N GLY A 66 4.93 8.29 -1.03
CA GLY A 66 3.91 9.04 -0.29
C GLY A 66 4.52 9.95 0.78
N GLU A 67 5.47 9.42 1.56
CA GLU A 67 6.18 10.21 2.58
C GLU A 67 7.02 11.33 1.95
N GLN A 68 7.71 11.07 0.83
CA GLN A 68 8.47 12.11 0.12
C GLN A 68 7.57 13.27 -0.31
N LYS A 69 6.40 12.99 -0.91
CA LYS A 69 5.45 14.05 -1.31
C LYS A 69 4.96 14.88 -0.12
N ARG A 70 4.78 14.26 1.05
CA ARG A 70 4.38 14.98 2.28
C ARG A 70 5.50 15.90 2.76
N ILE A 71 6.74 15.40 2.74
CA ILE A 71 7.93 16.18 3.10
C ILE A 71 8.08 17.37 2.14
N ASP A 72 7.99 17.14 0.83
CA ASP A 72 8.11 18.20 -0.20
C ASP A 72 7.08 19.32 0.03
N LYS A 73 5.84 18.94 0.40
CA LYS A 73 4.78 19.91 0.74
C LYS A 73 5.15 20.73 1.98
N ILE A 74 5.62 20.07 3.03
CA ILE A 74 6.03 20.74 4.28
C ILE A 74 7.20 21.69 4.01
N GLU A 75 8.20 21.26 3.25
CA GLU A 75 9.35 22.10 2.89
C GLU A 75 8.94 23.33 2.09
N TYR A 76 8.02 23.15 1.13
CA TYR A 76 7.47 24.27 0.37
C TYR A 76 6.75 25.28 1.28
N GLU A 77 5.87 24.81 2.16
CA GLU A 77 5.15 25.66 3.12
C GLU A 77 6.10 26.36 4.10
N ASN A 78 7.13 25.67 4.59
CA ASN A 78 8.16 26.23 5.46
C ASN A 78 8.94 27.35 4.76
N LYS A 79 9.29 27.19 3.48
CA LYS A 79 9.94 28.26 2.70
C LYS A 79 9.05 29.49 2.59
N GLN A 80 7.75 29.30 2.33
CA GLN A 80 6.79 30.41 2.26
C GLN A 80 6.64 31.12 3.62
N LEU A 81 6.59 30.36 4.72
CA LEU A 81 6.53 30.91 6.07
C LEU A 81 7.79 31.69 6.43
N CYS A 82 8.98 31.15 6.15
CA CYS A 82 10.24 31.86 6.36
C CYS A 82 10.29 33.18 5.59
N GLN A 83 9.80 33.21 4.34
CA GLN A 83 9.72 34.45 3.58
C GLN A 83 8.78 35.47 4.23
N LYS A 84 7.60 35.04 4.71
CA LYS A 84 6.65 35.91 5.41
C LYS A 84 7.23 36.46 6.70
N ILE A 85 7.90 35.62 7.49
CA ILE A 85 8.60 36.01 8.72
C ILE A 85 9.69 37.03 8.41
N ALA A 86 10.54 36.76 7.42
CA ALA A 86 11.60 37.70 7.01
C ALA A 86 11.04 39.05 6.54
N ASN A 87 9.92 39.04 5.80
CA ASN A 87 9.25 40.27 5.36
C ASN A 87 8.67 41.05 6.56
N ALA A 88 8.05 40.36 7.52
CA ALA A 88 7.55 40.98 8.75
C ALA A 88 8.67 41.56 9.62
N HIS A 89 9.82 40.88 9.69
CA HIS A 89 10.99 41.38 10.41
C HIS A 89 11.67 42.58 9.72
N ARG A 90 11.69 42.63 8.39
CA ARG A 90 12.31 43.74 7.63
C ARG A 90 11.39 44.96 7.51
N GLY A 91 10.08 44.76 7.43
CA GLY A 91 9.11 45.84 7.27
C GLY A 91 8.94 46.65 8.56
N PRO A 92 8.58 47.95 8.49
CA PRO A 92 8.11 48.68 9.65
C PRO A 92 6.89 47.95 10.23
N ALA A 93 6.78 47.87 11.56
CA ALA A 93 5.65 47.26 12.25
C ALA A 93 4.35 48.02 11.92
N LYS A 94 3.73 47.69 10.80
CA LYS A 94 2.45 48.26 10.38
C LYS A 94 1.37 47.44 11.07
N VAL A 95 0.69 48.07 12.03
CA VAL A 95 -0.48 47.47 12.66
C VAL A 95 -1.66 47.65 11.71
N ASP A 96 -2.27 46.56 11.25
CA ASP A 96 -3.42 46.57 10.34
C ASP A 96 -4.66 47.24 10.94
N CYS A 97 -4.63 47.62 12.23
CA CYS A 97 -5.76 48.19 12.95
C CYS A 97 -5.84 49.73 12.91
N TRP A 98 -5.21 50.40 11.95
CA TRP A 98 -5.55 51.81 11.68
C TRP A 98 -6.92 51.87 11.03
N ASN A 99 -7.94 51.82 11.87
CA ASN A 99 -9.32 51.95 11.47
C ASN A 99 -9.50 53.35 10.85
N GLU A 100 -9.64 53.41 9.54
CA GLU A 100 -9.89 54.63 8.74
C GLU A 100 -11.19 55.35 9.15
N TYR A 101 -11.91 54.79 10.11
CA TYR A 101 -13.11 55.33 10.73
C TYR A 101 -12.90 56.69 11.41
N PHE A 102 -11.69 56.98 11.91
CA PHE A 102 -11.42 58.27 12.58
C PHE A 102 -11.33 59.44 11.60
N SER A 103 -10.93 59.21 10.35
CA SER A 103 -10.73 60.27 9.35
C SER A 103 -12.05 60.88 8.86
N LYS A 104 -13.19 60.19 9.02
CA LYS A 104 -14.51 60.69 8.57
C LYS A 104 -15.32 61.40 9.67
N ARG A 105 -14.84 61.47 10.91
CA ARG A 105 -15.65 61.89 12.07
C ARG A 105 -15.79 63.40 12.26
N TRP A 106 -14.99 64.22 11.60
CA TRP A 106 -15.07 65.67 11.74
C TRP A 106 -15.76 66.34 10.54
N LYS A 107 -17.09 66.35 10.59
CA LYS A 107 -17.97 67.15 9.72
C LYS A 107 -18.96 67.91 10.60
N GLY A 108 -18.46 68.86 11.40
CA GLY A 108 -19.26 69.86 12.12
C GLY A 108 -20.41 69.34 13.01
N PRO A 109 -21.21 70.25 13.59
CA PRO A 109 -22.32 69.89 14.49
C PRO A 109 -23.45 69.10 13.79
N GLN A 110 -23.62 69.27 12.48
CA GLN A 110 -24.67 68.57 11.72
C GLN A 110 -24.34 67.08 11.49
N GLY A 111 -23.07 66.72 11.33
CA GLY A 111 -22.66 65.33 11.11
C GLY A 111 -22.75 64.45 12.36
N SER A 112 -22.67 65.04 13.56
CA SER A 112 -22.78 64.29 14.82
C SER A 112 -24.20 63.81 15.10
N VAL A 113 -25.22 64.60 14.74
CA VAL A 113 -26.64 64.27 14.88
C VAL A 113 -27.04 63.15 13.91
N GLU A 114 -26.62 63.25 12.65
CA GLU A 114 -26.93 62.23 11.64
C GLU A 114 -26.25 60.89 11.96
N ASN A 115 -25.00 60.92 12.44
CA ASN A 115 -24.30 59.71 12.89
C ASN A 115 -24.96 59.06 14.11
N SER A 116 -25.45 59.86 15.06
CA SER A 116 -26.18 59.35 16.22
C SER A 116 -27.51 58.70 15.78
N ARG A 117 -28.26 59.34 14.87
CA ARG A 117 -29.48 58.77 14.28
C ARG A 117 -29.22 57.49 13.50
N ARG A 118 -28.11 57.39 12.78
CA ARG A 118 -27.70 56.19 12.05
C ARG A 118 -27.32 55.05 12.99
N TYR A 119 -26.57 55.35 14.05
CA TYR A 119 -26.18 54.37 15.07
C TYR A 119 -27.41 53.78 15.78
N ILE A 120 -28.36 54.64 16.17
CA ILE A 120 -29.63 54.23 16.78
C ILE A 120 -30.39 53.31 15.82
N ARG A 121 -30.63 53.73 14.56
CA ARG A 121 -31.34 52.91 13.54
C ARG A 121 -30.72 51.53 13.34
N ASN A 122 -29.39 51.45 13.22
CA ASN A 122 -28.71 50.17 13.03
C ASN A 122 -28.88 49.29 14.28
N THR A 123 -28.79 49.86 15.48
CA THR A 123 -28.92 49.12 16.74
C THR A 123 -30.33 48.56 16.91
N THR A 124 -31.37 49.34 16.60
CA THR A 124 -32.76 48.83 16.63
C THR A 124 -32.97 47.74 15.58
N ARG A 125 -32.42 47.88 14.37
CA ARG A 125 -32.51 46.85 13.33
C ARG A 125 -31.89 45.52 13.78
N TYR A 126 -30.71 45.55 14.39
CA TYR A 126 -30.04 44.35 14.89
C TYR A 126 -30.78 43.67 16.05
N ARG A 127 -31.48 44.45 16.89
CA ARG A 127 -32.28 43.91 17.99
C ARG A 127 -33.55 43.23 17.47
N LEU A 128 -34.26 43.87 16.54
CA LEU A 128 -35.46 43.30 15.94
C LEU A 128 -35.18 42.02 15.13
N SER A 129 -34.03 41.93 14.44
CA SER A 129 -33.62 40.71 13.72
C SER A 129 -33.10 39.57 14.62
N ARG A 130 -33.06 39.75 15.95
CA ARG A 130 -32.75 38.68 16.90
C ARG A 130 -33.98 38.12 17.63
N ASP A 131 -35.12 38.81 17.51
CA ASP A 131 -36.39 38.44 18.13
C ASP A 131 -37.33 37.71 17.14
N GLU A 132 -36.90 37.49 15.89
CA GLU A 132 -37.46 36.53 14.91
C GLU A 132 -36.69 35.20 14.94
#